data_AF-A0A2S7K998-F1
#
_entry.id   AF-A0A2S7K998-F1
#
_cell.length_a   1.000
_cell.length_b   1.000
_cell.length_c   1.000
_cell.angle_alpha   90.00
_cell.angle_beta   90.00
_cell.angle_gamma   90.00
#
_symmetry.space_group_name_H-M   'P 1'
#
loop_
_entity.id
_entity.type
_entity.pdbx_description
1 polymer ?
#
loop_
_entity_poly.entity_id
_entity_poly.type
_entity_poly.pdbx_seq_one_letter_code
_entity_poly.pdbx_strand_id
1 'polypeptide(L)'
;MGEEGNTRRIEVKAKKGPKWANIKGVVGEGAYIVFVDLRKLDIERPDFYILSSEDWRKVALKIVEEKQKRSPNVNVHIGEDNCPTFPDQITKSGRPYRGCSVSVGDVGEYKDSWDKIIALSDITQKP
;
A
#
# COMPACT_ATOMS: atom_id res chain seq x y z
N MET A 1 -10.52 33.20 -7.61
CA MET A 1 -9.45 32.29 -8.08
C MET A 1 -9.66 31.01 -7.29
N GLY A 2 -9.95 29.90 -7.95
CA GLY A 2 -10.61 28.74 -7.36
C GLY A 2 -9.86 28.13 -6.17
N GLU A 3 -10.62 27.71 -5.16
CA GLU A 3 -10.13 26.80 -4.13
C GLU A 3 -9.61 25.54 -4.84
N GLU A 4 -8.29 25.35 -4.88
CA GLU A 4 -7.72 24.04 -5.20
C GLU A 4 -8.14 23.10 -4.07
N GLY A 5 -9.28 22.45 -4.26
CA GLY A 5 -9.81 21.47 -3.33
C GLY A 5 -8.74 20.42 -3.06
N ASN A 6 -8.45 20.19 -1.78
CA ASN A 6 -7.50 19.23 -1.23
C ASN A 6 -7.91 17.79 -1.62
N THR A 7 -7.73 17.45 -2.90
CA THR A 7 -8.20 16.23 -3.52
C THR A 7 -7.24 15.12 -3.16
N ARG A 8 -7.76 14.08 -2.51
CA ARG A 8 -6.97 12.93 -2.06
C ARG A 8 -7.26 11.71 -2.90
N ARG A 9 -6.20 10.97 -3.23
CA ARG A 9 -6.31 9.72 -3.97
C ARG A 9 -6.31 8.57 -2.97
N ILE A 10 -7.43 7.85 -2.88
CA ILE A 10 -7.54 6.67 -2.02
C ILE A 10 -7.66 5.44 -2.90
N GLU A 11 -6.71 4.52 -2.79
CA GLU A 11 -6.74 3.23 -3.47
C GLU A 11 -7.13 2.12 -2.48
N VAL A 12 -8.23 1.42 -2.76
CA VAL A 12 -8.75 0.39 -1.86
C VAL A 12 -8.42 -1.00 -2.40
N LYS A 13 -7.85 -1.86 -1.54
CA LYS A 13 -7.51 -3.26 -1.86
C LYS A 13 -8.18 -4.19 -0.87
N ALA A 14 -9.10 -5.00 -1.34
CA ALA A 14 -9.78 -6.00 -0.52
C ALA A 14 -9.16 -7.39 -0.70
N LYS A 15 -9.18 -8.21 0.36
CA LYS A 15 -8.89 -9.65 0.27
C LYS A 15 -9.95 -10.47 1.03
N LYS A 16 -10.20 -11.67 0.52
CA LYS A 16 -10.84 -12.77 1.27
C LYS A 16 -9.82 -13.85 1.70
N GLY A 17 -8.65 -13.89 1.06
CA GLY A 17 -7.59 -14.85 1.33
C GLY A 17 -6.58 -14.40 2.41
N PRO A 18 -5.45 -15.11 2.53
CA PRO A 18 -4.42 -14.78 3.52
C PRO A 18 -3.65 -13.50 3.18
N LYS A 19 -3.61 -13.10 1.90
CA LYS A 19 -2.79 -11.98 1.41
C LYS A 19 -3.55 -11.14 0.38
N TRP A 20 -3.18 -9.87 0.28
CA TRP A 20 -3.47 -9.04 -0.88
C TRP A 20 -2.40 -9.31 -1.94
N ALA A 21 -2.81 -9.76 -3.13
CA ALA A 21 -1.88 -10.14 -4.19
C ALA A 21 -1.64 -8.99 -5.17
N ASN A 22 -0.44 -8.95 -5.77
CA ASN A 22 -0.08 -8.03 -6.85
C ASN A 22 -0.32 -6.55 -6.52
N ILE A 23 0.00 -6.17 -5.28
CA ILE A 23 -0.12 -4.78 -4.84
C ILE A 23 0.95 -3.94 -5.51
N LYS A 24 0.51 -2.86 -6.15
CA LYS A 24 1.36 -1.90 -6.86
C LYS A 24 1.71 -0.73 -5.95
N GLY A 25 2.62 0.09 -6.43
CA GLY A 25 3.05 1.32 -5.78
C GLY A 25 1.97 2.37 -5.64
N VAL A 26 2.01 3.10 -4.53
CA VAL A 26 1.27 4.36 -4.33
C VAL A 26 2.28 5.49 -4.17
N VAL A 27 2.06 6.59 -4.89
CA VAL A 27 2.93 7.76 -4.95
C VAL A 27 2.09 9.03 -5.03
N GLY A 28 2.60 10.10 -4.43
CA GLY A 28 1.99 11.42 -4.41
C GLY A 28 1.60 11.89 -3.01
N GLU A 29 1.65 13.20 -2.81
CA GLU A 29 1.08 13.83 -1.63
C GLU A 29 -0.44 13.61 -1.60
N GLY A 30 -0.99 13.29 -0.42
CA GLY A 30 -2.41 12.96 -0.29
C GLY A 30 -2.84 11.64 -0.96
N ALA A 31 -1.88 10.78 -1.36
CA ALA A 31 -2.15 9.44 -1.87
C ALA A 31 -2.08 8.40 -0.74
N TYR A 32 -3.12 7.56 -0.65
CA TYR A 32 -3.27 6.54 0.37
C TYR A 32 -3.63 5.19 -0.23
N ILE A 33 -3.19 4.11 0.43
CA ILE A 33 -3.69 2.76 0.20
C ILE A 33 -4.43 2.26 1.43
N VAL A 34 -5.63 1.74 1.22
CA VAL A 34 -6.46 1.14 2.25
C VAL A 34 -6.59 -0.34 1.97
N PHE A 35 -6.01 -1.16 2.84
CA PHE A 35 -6.19 -2.61 2.82
C PHE A 35 -7.42 -2.99 3.64
N VAL A 36 -8.29 -3.81 3.06
CA VAL A 36 -9.51 -4.31 3.69
C VAL A 36 -9.45 -5.83 3.80
N ASP A 37 -9.54 -6.35 5.02
CA ASP A 37 -9.60 -7.79 5.28
C ASP A 37 -11.05 -8.23 5.52
N LEU A 38 -11.64 -8.87 4.49
CA LEU A 38 -13.05 -9.26 4.50
C LEU A 38 -13.30 -10.65 5.09
N ARG A 39 -12.28 -11.32 5.67
CA ARG A 39 -12.42 -12.67 6.23
C ARG A 39 -13.48 -12.78 7.33
N LYS A 40 -13.83 -11.65 7.94
CA LYS A 40 -14.71 -11.55 9.10
C LYS A 40 -16.06 -10.93 8.77
N LEU A 41 -16.33 -10.62 7.50
CA LEU A 41 -17.47 -9.78 7.08
C LEU A 41 -18.84 -10.33 7.49
N ASP A 42 -18.97 -11.66 7.60
CA ASP A 42 -20.24 -12.32 7.96
C ASP A 42 -20.56 -12.23 9.47
N ILE A 43 -19.59 -11.81 10.29
CA ILE A 43 -19.68 -11.85 11.76
C ILE A 43 -19.38 -10.49 12.39
N GLU A 44 -18.46 -9.72 11.81
CA GLU A 44 -18.04 -8.42 12.34
C GLU A 44 -17.58 -7.46 11.23
N ARG A 45 -17.35 -6.21 11.62
CA ARG A 45 -16.77 -5.18 10.77
C ARG A 45 -15.40 -5.66 10.24
N PRO A 46 -15.10 -5.48 8.93
CA PRO A 46 -13.78 -5.77 8.38
C PRO A 46 -12.65 -5.02 9.09
N ASP A 47 -11.45 -5.61 9.07
CA ASP A 47 -10.25 -4.90 9.50
C ASP A 47 -9.75 -4.00 8.37
N PHE A 48 -9.44 -2.74 8.69
CA PHE A 48 -8.92 -1.74 7.77
C PHE A 48 -7.49 -1.37 8.14
N TYR A 49 -6.61 -1.23 7.15
CA TYR A 49 -5.22 -0.77 7.33
C TYR A 49 -4.95 0.40 6.40
N ILE A 50 -4.60 1.56 6.96
CA ILE A 50 -4.54 2.83 6.25
C ILE A 50 -3.08 3.29 6.20
N LEU A 51 -2.54 3.38 4.99
CA LEU A 51 -1.15 3.75 4.74
C LEU A 51 -1.10 4.96 3.82
N SER A 52 -0.27 5.94 4.18
CA SER A 52 0.16 6.98 3.25
C SER A 52 1.11 6.41 2.17
N SER A 53 1.43 7.21 1.16
CA SER A 53 2.50 6.90 0.21
C SER A 53 3.84 6.56 0.91
N GLU A 54 4.18 7.26 2.01
CA GLU A 54 5.41 7.02 2.76
C GLU A 54 5.36 5.71 3.56
N ASP A 55 4.23 5.43 4.22
CA ASP A 55 4.02 4.18 4.94
C ASP A 55 4.11 2.99 3.98
N TRP A 56 3.47 3.09 2.82
CA TRP A 56 3.53 2.08 1.79
C TRP A 56 4.97 1.82 1.34
N ARG A 57 5.77 2.88 1.12
CA ARG A 57 7.19 2.73 0.75
C ARG A 57 7.97 1.95 1.82
N LYS A 58 7.75 2.23 3.11
CA LYS A 58 8.39 1.50 4.22
C LYS A 58 8.02 0.01 4.21
N VAL A 59 6.74 -0.30 4.03
CA VAL A 59 6.25 -1.69 3.90
C VAL A 59 6.87 -2.38 2.70
N ALA A 60 6.88 -1.72 1.54
CA ALA A 60 7.45 -2.27 0.31
C ALA A 60 8.94 -2.57 0.46
N LEU A 61 9.71 -1.66 1.07
CA LEU A 61 11.13 -1.85 1.37
C LEU A 61 11.35 -3.05 2.30
N LYS A 62 10.61 -3.15 3.41
CA LYS A 62 10.69 -4.28 4.33
C LYS A 62 10.40 -5.62 3.64
N ILE A 63 9.38 -5.68 2.78
CA ILE A 63 9.05 -6.89 2.00
C ILE A 63 10.21 -7.25 1.05
N VAL A 64 10.81 -6.26 0.39
CA VAL A 64 11.95 -6.47 -0.51
C VAL A 64 13.17 -6.97 0.24
N GLU A 65 13.52 -6.35 1.37
CA GLU A 65 14.64 -6.76 2.22
C GLU A 65 14.47 -8.20 2.72
N GLU A 66 13.29 -8.55 3.24
CA GLU A 66 13.00 -9.92 3.69
C GLU A 66 13.06 -10.93 2.54
N LYS A 67 12.65 -10.53 1.33
CA LYS A 67 12.75 -11.36 0.14
C LYS A 67 14.21 -11.61 -0.25
N GLN A 68 15.05 -10.58 -0.22
CA GLN A 68 16.49 -10.67 -0.50
C GLN A 68 17.21 -11.51 0.56
N LYS A 69 16.87 -11.36 1.86
CA LYS A 69 17.42 -12.23 2.92
C LYS A 69 17.13 -13.72 2.69
N ARG A 70 15.90 -14.05 2.27
CA ARG A 70 15.48 -15.44 1.99
C ARG A 70 15.98 -15.98 0.66
N SER A 71 16.32 -15.10 -0.28
CA SER A 71 16.74 -15.46 -1.63
C SER A 71 17.77 -14.43 -2.11
N PRO A 72 19.04 -14.52 -1.70
CA PRO A 72 20.06 -13.49 -1.96
C PRO A 72 20.27 -13.18 -3.44
N ASN A 73 19.99 -14.14 -4.33
CA ASN A 73 20.15 -13.99 -5.77
C ASN A 73 18.90 -13.40 -6.46
N VAL A 74 17.86 -13.02 -5.72
CA VAL A 74 16.68 -12.40 -6.31
C VAL A 74 16.97 -10.95 -6.65
N ASN A 75 16.91 -10.61 -7.94
CA ASN A 75 16.98 -9.23 -8.37
C ASN A 75 15.62 -8.56 -8.16
N VAL A 76 15.56 -7.61 -7.23
CA VAL A 76 14.37 -6.85 -6.89
C VAL A 76 14.77 -5.47 -6.36
N HIS A 77 14.05 -4.44 -6.79
CA HIS A 77 14.23 -3.07 -6.32
C HIS A 77 12.89 -2.36 -6.21
N ILE A 78 12.87 -1.23 -5.50
CA ILE A 78 11.70 -0.33 -5.44
C ILE A 78 11.86 0.72 -6.54
N GLY A 79 10.86 0.82 -7.43
CA GLY A 79 10.80 1.89 -8.44
C GLY A 79 10.40 3.24 -7.85
N GLU A 80 10.48 4.29 -8.67
CA GLU A 80 10.11 5.66 -8.28
C GLU A 80 8.65 5.80 -7.86
N ASP A 81 7.77 4.95 -8.36
CA ASP A 81 6.37 4.87 -7.99
C ASP A 81 6.11 4.09 -6.69
N ASN A 82 7.16 3.80 -5.91
CA ASN A 82 7.14 2.95 -4.73
C ASN A 82 6.66 1.51 -5.02
N CYS A 83 6.81 1.02 -6.25
CA CYS A 83 6.39 -0.33 -6.64
C CYS A 83 7.60 -1.29 -6.67
N PRO A 84 7.56 -2.43 -5.95
CA PRO A 84 8.55 -3.48 -6.11
C PRO A 84 8.61 -3.98 -7.56
N THR A 85 9.79 -4.09 -8.12
CA THR A 85 9.99 -4.52 -9.52
C THR A 85 11.01 -5.64 -9.57
N PHE A 86 10.66 -6.71 -10.28
CA PHE A 86 11.44 -7.93 -10.45
C PHE A 86 11.89 -8.02 -11.92
N PRO A 87 13.05 -7.44 -12.28
CA PRO A 87 13.51 -7.34 -13.67
C PRO A 87 13.64 -8.71 -14.36
N ASP A 88 14.08 -9.73 -13.62
CA ASP A 88 14.32 -11.07 -14.18
C ASP A 88 13.04 -11.91 -14.31
N GLN A 89 11.91 -11.44 -13.78
CA GLN A 89 10.62 -12.12 -13.87
C GLN A 89 9.79 -11.50 -14.99
N ILE A 90 9.96 -11.98 -16.21
CA ILE A 90 9.22 -11.47 -17.37
C ILE A 90 7.80 -12.07 -17.41
N THR A 91 6.82 -11.18 -17.42
CA THR A 91 5.40 -11.55 -17.54
C THR A 91 5.04 -11.92 -18.99
N LYS A 92 3.86 -12.50 -19.20
CA LYS A 92 3.37 -12.86 -20.55
C LYS A 92 3.33 -11.68 -21.55
N SER A 93 3.31 -10.44 -21.06
CA SER A 93 3.34 -9.23 -21.88
C SER A 93 4.76 -8.77 -22.25
N GLY A 94 5.80 -9.55 -21.92
CA GLY A 94 7.20 -9.20 -22.21
C GLY A 94 7.79 -8.13 -21.28
N ARG A 95 7.08 -7.74 -20.22
CA ARG A 95 7.53 -6.74 -19.25
C ARG A 95 7.92 -7.38 -17.91
N PRO A 96 8.88 -6.80 -17.17
CA PRO A 96 9.17 -7.19 -15.80
C PRO A 96 7.93 -7.23 -14.92
N TYR A 97 7.88 -8.21 -14.02
CA TYR A 97 6.85 -8.31 -13.00
C TYR A 97 7.01 -7.17 -12.00
N ARG A 98 5.87 -6.59 -11.61
CA ARG A 98 5.80 -5.45 -10.69
C ARG A 98 4.80 -5.75 -9.59
N GLY A 99 5.01 -5.24 -8.40
CA GLY A 99 4.18 -5.41 -7.23
C GLY A 99 4.57 -6.58 -6.35
N CYS A 100 3.94 -6.69 -5.18
CA CYS A 100 4.22 -7.74 -4.21
C CYS A 100 2.94 -8.29 -3.58
N SER A 101 3.07 -9.37 -2.81
CA SER A 101 1.99 -9.85 -1.94
C SER A 101 2.17 -9.25 -0.55
N VAL A 102 1.08 -8.76 0.02
CA VAL A 102 1.05 -8.13 1.35
C VAL A 102 0.18 -8.99 2.27
N SER A 103 0.66 -9.26 3.48
CA SER A 103 -0.08 -9.96 4.52
C SER A 103 -0.49 -8.98 5.64
N VAL A 104 -1.39 -9.43 6.52
CA VAL A 104 -1.75 -8.64 7.71
C VAL A 104 -0.53 -8.35 8.60
N GLY A 105 0.43 -9.27 8.68
CA GLY A 105 1.66 -9.06 9.46
C GLY A 105 2.56 -7.96 8.91
N ASP A 106 2.47 -7.68 7.60
CA ASP A 106 3.27 -6.62 6.97
C ASP A 106 2.69 -5.22 7.22
N VAL A 107 1.37 -5.13 7.44
CA VAL A 107 0.65 -3.85 7.60
C VAL A 107 -0.02 -3.68 8.96
N GLY A 108 0.22 -4.60 9.90
CA GLY A 108 -0.53 -4.70 11.15
C GLY A 108 -0.45 -3.44 12.03
N GLU A 109 0.67 -2.72 11.97
CA GLU A 109 0.87 -1.45 12.69
C GLU A 109 -0.01 -0.29 12.18
N TYR A 110 -0.61 -0.43 11.00
CA TYR A 110 -1.45 0.58 10.35
C TYR A 110 -2.95 0.34 10.51
N LYS A 111 -3.32 -0.58 11.41
CA LYS A 111 -4.72 -0.93 11.63
C LYS A 111 -5.51 0.26 12.16
N ASP A 112 -6.64 0.54 11.51
CA ASP A 112 -7.58 1.61 11.84
C ASP A 112 -6.95 3.02 11.96
N SER A 113 -5.80 3.28 11.31
CA SER A 113 -5.12 4.59 11.25
C SER A 113 -5.83 5.62 10.35
N TRP A 114 -7.14 5.78 10.55
CA TRP A 114 -7.99 6.72 9.80
C TRP A 114 -7.63 8.19 10.09
N ASP A 115 -7.03 8.46 11.24
CA ASP A 115 -6.47 9.76 11.64
C ASP A 115 -5.48 10.29 10.60
N LYS A 116 -4.73 9.44 9.90
CA LYS A 116 -3.80 9.86 8.83
C LYS A 116 -4.49 10.55 7.66
N ILE A 117 -5.76 10.23 7.45
CA ILE A 117 -6.61 10.91 6.48
C ILE A 117 -7.28 12.10 7.18
N ILE A 118 -7.86 11.92 8.37
CA ILE A 118 -8.67 12.98 9.00
C ILE A 118 -7.83 14.18 9.51
N ALA A 119 -6.64 13.98 10.07
CA ALA A 119 -5.83 15.03 10.71
C ALA A 119 -5.41 16.19 9.78
N LEU A 120 -5.52 16.01 8.46
CA LEU A 120 -5.22 17.04 7.47
C LEU A 120 -6.45 17.84 7.01
N SER A 121 -7.68 17.45 7.39
CA SER A 121 -8.88 18.27 7.10
C SER A 121 -9.08 19.42 8.09
N ASP A 122 -8.51 19.32 9.29
CA ASP A 122 -8.75 20.32 10.35
C ASP A 122 -7.79 21.53 10.30
N ILE A 123 -6.72 21.47 9.50
CA ILE A 123 -5.79 22.60 9.32
C ILE A 123 -6.41 23.74 8.51
N THR A 124 -7.47 23.47 7.74
CA THR A 124 -8.16 24.49 6.91
C THR A 124 -9.37 25.13 7.59
N GLN A 125 -9.69 24.74 8.82
CA GLN A 125 -10.70 25.42 9.65
C GLN A 125 -10.05 26.10 10.86
N LYS A 126 -9.24 27.12 10.62
CA LYS A 126 -8.94 28.12 11.66
C LYS A 126 -9.85 29.34 11.43
N PRO A 127 -10.53 29.86 12.47
CA PRO A 127 -11.44 31.00 12.36
C PRO A 127 -10.73 32.29 11.95
#